data_AF-A0A1D6ECZ4-F1
#
_entry.id   AF-A0A1D6ECZ4-F1
#
_cell.length_a   1.000
_cell.length_b   1.000
_cell.length_c   1.000
_cell.angle_alpha   90.00
_cell.angle_beta   90.00
_cell.angle_gamma   90.00
#
_symmetry.space_group_name_H-M   'P 1'
#
loop_
_entity.id
_entity.type
_entity.pdbx_description
1 polymer ?
#
loop_
_entity_poly.entity_id
_entity_poly.type
_entity_poly.pdbx_seq_one_letter_code
_entity_poly.pdbx_strand_id
1 'polypeptide(L)'
;MMRKKITMPAHLMYDGKDDNLFEHFSAVAQRMGVYTAKDYADILEFLVQRWKVADLTGLSGEGRRAQDFVCTLAPRIRRLDERARARAKQAPVIPFSWIYGRKVQL
;
A
#
# COMPACT_ATOMS: atom_id res chain seq x y z
N MET A 1 -12.68 -4.63 5.90
CA MET A 1 -11.74 -4.26 4.82
C MET A 1 -10.39 -3.78 5.36
N MET A 2 -10.31 -2.62 6.00
CA MET A 2 -9.00 -2.04 6.38
C MET A 2 -8.13 -2.88 7.33
N ARG A 3 -8.73 -3.67 8.23
CA ARG A 3 -7.98 -4.66 9.05
C ARG A 3 -7.32 -5.76 8.22
N LYS A 4 -7.92 -6.15 7.09
CA LYS A 4 -7.38 -7.16 6.16
C LYS A 4 -6.41 -6.56 5.14
N LYS A 5 -6.26 -5.22 5.11
CA LYS A 5 -5.68 -4.43 4.01
C LYS A 5 -6.50 -4.56 2.72
N ILE A 6 -6.38 -3.58 1.83
CA ILE A 6 -6.94 -3.69 0.48
C ILE A 6 -5.91 -4.38 -0.39
N THR A 7 -6.14 -5.66 -0.68
CA THR A 7 -5.27 -6.45 -1.52
C THR A 7 -5.43 -6.02 -2.98
N MET A 8 -4.30 -5.81 -3.67
CA MET A 8 -4.32 -5.47 -5.09
C MET A 8 -4.87 -6.64 -5.92
N PRO A 9 -5.67 -6.39 -6.97
CA PRO A 9 -6.31 -7.45 -7.73
C PRO A 9 -5.29 -8.43 -8.35
N ALA A 10 -4.15 -7.90 -8.81
CA ALA A 10 -3.07 -8.68 -9.42
C ALA A 10 -2.02 -9.18 -8.41
N HIS A 11 -2.32 -9.29 -7.11
CA HIS A 11 -1.34 -9.72 -6.10
C HIS A 11 -0.81 -11.16 -6.31
N LEU A 12 -1.50 -11.98 -7.09
CA LEU A 12 -1.07 -13.34 -7.49
C LEU A 12 -0.39 -13.38 -8.88
N MET A 13 0.15 -12.25 -9.33
CA MET A 13 0.81 -12.16 -10.62
C MET A 13 2.03 -13.08 -10.68
N TYR A 14 2.11 -13.86 -11.76
CA TYR A 14 3.17 -14.85 -11.99
C TYR A 14 3.45 -14.96 -13.49
N ASP A 15 4.73 -15.04 -13.87
CA ASP A 15 5.17 -15.11 -15.27
C ASP A 15 5.74 -16.48 -15.66
N GLY A 16 5.64 -17.49 -14.79
CA GLY A 16 6.24 -18.81 -15.00
C GLY A 16 7.68 -18.94 -14.48
N LYS A 17 8.26 -17.88 -13.87
CA LYS A 17 9.66 -17.87 -13.40
C LYS A 17 9.84 -17.21 -12.04
N ASP A 18 9.16 -16.09 -11.80
CA ASP A 18 9.33 -15.28 -10.60
C ASP A 18 8.12 -15.42 -9.68
N ASP A 19 8.29 -16.16 -8.59
CA ASP A 19 7.23 -16.39 -7.59
C ASP A 19 6.83 -15.13 -6.83
N ASN A 20 7.66 -14.07 -6.85
CA ASN A 20 7.42 -12.81 -6.15
C ASN A 20 7.18 -11.64 -7.13
N LEU A 21 6.74 -11.94 -8.36
CA LEU A 21 6.63 -10.97 -9.44
C LEU A 21 5.78 -9.74 -9.08
N PHE A 22 4.68 -9.91 -8.35
CA PHE A 22 3.87 -8.78 -7.87
C PHE A 22 4.65 -7.88 -6.91
N GLU A 23 5.43 -8.45 -5.99
CA GLU A 23 6.22 -7.69 -5.02
C GLU A 23 7.32 -6.89 -5.72
N HIS A 24 8.02 -7.53 -6.65
CA HIS A 24 9.04 -6.90 -7.47
C HIS A 24 8.48 -5.78 -8.36
N PHE A 25 7.36 -6.02 -9.04
CA PHE A 25 6.66 -4.98 -9.80
C PHE A 25 6.25 -3.81 -8.90
N SER A 26 5.66 -4.10 -7.73
CA SER A 26 5.21 -3.09 -6.78
C SER A 26 6.36 -2.26 -6.23
N ALA A 27 7.54 -2.86 -6.01
CA ALA A 27 8.73 -2.14 -5.60
C ALA A 27 9.17 -1.13 -6.67
N VAL A 28 9.24 -1.56 -7.94
CA VAL A 28 9.56 -0.65 -9.06
C VAL A 28 8.56 0.50 -9.16
N ALA A 29 7.25 0.21 -9.02
CA ALA A 29 6.21 1.24 -9.04
C ALA A 29 6.33 2.23 -7.87
N GLN A 30 6.66 1.73 -6.66
CA GLN A 30 6.92 2.56 -5.48
C GLN A 30 8.15 3.45 -5.71
N ARG A 31 9.26 2.91 -6.23
CA ARG A 31 10.49 3.68 -6.48
C ARG A 31 10.29 4.74 -7.55
N MET A 32 9.56 4.43 -8.61
CA MET A 32 9.24 5.36 -9.70
C MET A 32 8.18 6.40 -9.30
N GLY A 33 7.52 6.23 -8.14
CA GLY A 33 6.48 7.14 -7.67
C GLY A 33 5.15 7.02 -8.43
N VAL A 34 4.93 5.92 -9.15
CA VAL A 34 3.68 5.68 -9.92
C VAL A 34 2.53 5.34 -8.98
N TYR A 35 2.79 4.47 -8.00
CA TYR A 35 1.86 4.16 -6.92
C TYR A 35 2.65 3.74 -5.69
N THR A 36 2.45 4.46 -4.59
CA THR A 36 3.23 4.33 -3.36
C THR A 36 2.34 4.04 -2.15
N ALA A 37 2.94 3.60 -1.05
CA ALA A 37 2.23 3.48 0.22
C ALA A 37 1.69 4.82 0.74
N LYS A 38 2.22 5.96 0.28
CA LYS A 38 1.63 7.28 0.52
C LYS A 38 0.29 7.42 -0.20
N ASP A 39 0.21 7.04 -1.47
CA ASP A 39 -1.04 7.11 -2.25
C ASP A 39 -2.14 6.24 -1.61
N TYR A 40 -1.77 5.07 -1.08
CA TYR A 40 -2.69 4.24 -0.30
C TYR A 40 -3.25 4.99 0.94
N ALA A 41 -2.38 5.69 1.68
CA ALA A 41 -2.80 6.47 2.84
C ALA A 41 -3.67 7.67 2.44
N ASP A 42 -3.35 8.33 1.33
CA ASP A 42 -4.07 9.49 0.80
C ASP A 42 -5.47 9.08 0.31
N ILE A 43 -5.61 7.95 -0.40
CA ILE A 43 -6.92 7.38 -0.79
C ILE A 43 -7.76 7.05 0.45
N LEU A 44 -7.15 6.43 1.46
CA LEU A 44 -7.84 6.12 2.71
C LEU A 44 -8.35 7.38 3.41
N GLU A 45 -7.50 8.40 3.57
CA GLU A 45 -7.88 9.67 4.19
C GLU A 45 -8.97 10.39 3.40
N PHE A 46 -8.86 10.42 2.07
CA PHE A 46 -9.89 10.96 1.19
C PHE A 46 -11.24 10.28 1.42
N LEU A 47 -11.28 8.94 1.45
CA LEU A 47 -12.52 8.20 1.66
C LEU A 47 -13.12 8.44 3.05
N VAL A 48 -12.29 8.50 4.09
CA VAL A 48 -12.70 8.84 5.46
C VAL A 48 -13.38 10.21 5.51
N GLN A 49 -12.79 11.22 4.87
CA GLN A 49 -13.35 12.57 4.78
C GLN A 49 -14.60 12.60 3.90
N ARG A 50 -14.56 11.96 2.73
CA ARG A 50 -15.64 11.95 1.74
C ARG A 50 -16.93 11.34 2.29
N TRP A 51 -16.81 10.34 3.16
CA TRP A 51 -17.93 9.71 3.86
C TRP A 51 -18.20 10.28 5.25
N LYS A 52 -17.45 11.30 5.67
CA LYS A 52 -17.59 11.95 6.98
C LYS A 52 -17.58 10.94 8.13
N VAL A 53 -16.67 9.95 8.06
CA VAL A 53 -16.64 8.84 9.01
C VAL A 53 -16.44 9.33 10.45
N ALA A 54 -15.66 10.40 10.63
CA ALA A 54 -15.45 11.03 11.94
C ALA A 54 -16.71 11.67 12.53
N ASP A 55 -17.67 12.09 11.70
CA ASP A 55 -18.88 12.80 12.13
C ASP A 55 -20.03 11.85 12.46
N LEU A 56 -19.85 10.53 12.27
CA LEU A 56 -20.88 9.54 12.56
C LEU A 56 -21.18 9.48 14.05
N THR A 57 -22.45 9.71 14.41
CA THR A 57 -22.99 9.60 15.77
C THR A 57 -23.95 8.42 15.90
N GLY A 58 -24.32 8.05 17.13
CA GLY A 58 -25.28 6.97 17.37
C GLY A 58 -24.72 5.55 17.17
N LEU A 59 -23.39 5.42 17.06
CA LEU A 59 -22.71 4.14 16.89
C LEU A 59 -22.70 3.33 18.20
N SER A 60 -22.77 2.01 18.08
CA SER A 60 -22.51 1.07 19.18
C SER A 60 -21.06 1.20 19.69
N GLY A 61 -20.76 0.59 20.84
CA GLY A 61 -19.39 0.56 21.37
C GLY A 61 -18.39 -0.07 20.39
N GLU A 62 -18.82 -1.07 19.61
CA GLU A 62 -18.00 -1.65 18.53
C GLU A 62 -17.86 -0.70 17.34
N GLY A 63 -18.95 -0.02 16.95
CA GLY A 63 -18.94 0.97 15.88
C GLY A 63 -17.97 2.12 16.16
N ARG A 64 -17.95 2.65 17.39
CA ARG A 64 -16.97 3.68 17.81
C ARG A 64 -15.53 3.18 17.70
N ARG A 65 -15.23 1.96 18.16
CA ARG A 65 -13.89 1.37 17.99
C ARG A 65 -13.49 1.22 16.53
N ALA A 66 -14.45 0.89 15.65
CA ALA A 66 -14.19 0.79 14.21
C ALA A 66 -13.94 2.17 13.58
N GLN A 67 -14.74 3.18 13.98
CA GLN A 67 -14.57 4.58 13.59
C GLN A 67 -13.17 5.10 13.97
N ASP A 68 -12.79 4.98 15.25
CA ASP A 68 -11.48 5.40 15.76
C ASP A 68 -10.33 4.71 15.01
N PHE A 69 -10.46 3.39 14.79
CA PHE A 69 -9.46 2.62 14.05
C PHE A 69 -9.28 3.15 12.63
N VAL A 70 -10.36 3.39 11.88
CA VAL A 70 -10.27 3.83 10.49
C VAL A 70 -9.76 5.27 10.40
N CYS A 71 -10.24 6.18 11.26
CA CYS A 71 -9.83 7.59 11.27
C CYS A 71 -8.36 7.80 11.64
N THR A 72 -7.76 6.90 12.43
CA THR A 72 -6.35 7.00 12.84
C THR A 72 -5.38 6.24 11.94
N LEU A 73 -5.90 5.50 10.95
CA LEU A 73 -5.10 4.55 10.17
C LEU A 73 -4.22 5.23 9.12
N ALA A 74 -4.70 6.28 8.43
CA ALA A 74 -3.90 6.96 7.40
C ALA A 74 -2.60 7.58 7.96
N PRO A 75 -2.61 8.33 9.08
CA PRO A 75 -1.38 8.81 9.72
C PRO A 75 -0.42 7.69 10.12
N ARG A 76 -0.94 6.54 10.55
CA ARG A 76 -0.13 5.37 10.92
C ARG A 76 0.59 4.76 9.72
N ILE A 77 -0.09 4.67 8.58
CA ILE A 77 0.49 4.15 7.33
C ILE A 77 1.61 5.06 6.84
N ARG A 78 1.39 6.38 6.86
CA ARG A 78 2.42 7.37 6.46
C ARG A 78 3.73 7.21 7.25
N ARG A 79 3.63 7.10 8.58
CA ARG A 79 4.80 6.86 9.45
C ARG A 79 5.53 5.54 9.16
N LEU A 80 4.80 4.51 8.72
CA LEU A 80 5.40 3.23 8.34
C LEU A 80 6.12 3.32 6.99
N ASP A 81 5.53 4.02 6.00
CA ASP A 81 6.16 4.26 4.69
C ASP A 81 7.44 5.09 4.84
N GLU A 82 7.43 6.16 5.63
CA GLU A 82 8.62 6.96 5.92
C GLU A 82 9.78 6.12 6.49
N ARG A 83 9.48 5.22 7.43
CA ARG A 83 10.47 4.29 8.00
C ARG A 83 10.96 3.26 6.98
N ALA A 84 10.09 2.78 6.10
CA ALA A 84 10.47 1.84 5.05
C ALA A 84 11.39 2.50 4.01
N ARG A 85 11.04 3.70 3.55
CA ARG A 85 11.88 4.50 2.63
C ARG A 85 13.25 4.81 3.21
N ALA A 86 13.33 5.13 4.51
CA ALA A 86 14.61 5.36 5.18
C ALA A 86 15.55 4.14 5.13
N ARG A 87 15.01 2.92 5.06
CA ARG A 87 15.76 1.65 4.96
C ARG A 87 16.04 1.22 3.52
N ALA A 88 15.33 1.75 2.53
CA ALA A 88 15.35 1.28 1.14
C ALA A 88 16.58 1.72 0.31
N LYS A 89 17.62 2.30 0.91
CA LYS A 89 18.81 2.82 0.20
C LYS A 89 19.65 1.76 -0.55
N GLN A 90 19.31 0.48 -0.45
CA GLN A 90 20.06 -0.64 -1.06
C GLN A 90 19.11 -1.63 -1.77
N ALA A 91 18.18 -1.13 -2.58
CA ALA A 91 17.30 -2.01 -3.35
C ALA A 91 18.10 -2.78 -4.43
N PRO A 92 17.91 -4.11 -4.55
CA PRO A 92 18.63 -4.94 -5.49
C PRO A 92 18.21 -4.66 -6.94
N VAL A 93 19.05 -5.09 -7.88
CA VAL A 93 18.81 -5.00 -9.33
C VAL A 93 18.48 -6.40 -9.86
N ILE A 94 17.25 -6.60 -10.31
CA ILE A 94 16.73 -7.92 -10.70
C ILE A 94 16.25 -7.95 -12.15
N PRO A 95 16.29 -9.10 -12.85
CA PRO A 95 15.76 -9.23 -14.21
C PRO A 95 14.23 -9.33 -14.22
N PHE A 96 13.58 -8.76 -15.24
CA PHE A 96 12.15 -8.97 -15.50
C PHE A 96 11.95 -9.63 -16.87
N SER A 97 11.10 -10.66 -16.94
CA SER A 97 10.79 -11.36 -18.19
C SER A 97 10.12 -10.45 -19.23
N TRP A 98 9.27 -9.52 -18.78
CA TRP A 98 8.54 -8.57 -19.62
C TRP A 98 9.43 -7.66 -20.47
N ILE A 99 10.68 -7.47 -20.05
CA ILE A 99 11.68 -6.65 -20.74
C ILE A 99 12.87 -7.48 -21.22
N TYR A 100 12.62 -8.73 -21.60
CA TYR A 100 13.61 -9.66 -22.16
C TYR A 100 14.79 -9.95 -21.21
N GLY A 101 14.52 -10.05 -19.90
CA GLY A 101 15.54 -10.34 -18.89
C GLY A 101 16.48 -9.17 -18.57
N ARG A 102 16.21 -7.97 -19.12
CA ARG A 102 16.89 -6.75 -18.69
C ARG A 102 16.62 -6.51 -17.21
N LYS A 103 17.63 -6.00 -16.52
CA LYS A 103 17.57 -5.78 -15.08
C LYS A 103 17.16 -4.35 -14.75
N VAL A 104 16.34 -4.20 -13.70
CA VAL A 104 15.94 -2.91 -13.15
C VAL A 104 16.15 -2.91 -11.65
N GLN A 105 16.42 -1.74 -11.10
CA GLN A 105 16.44 -1.55 -9.66
C GLN A 105 15.00 -1.61 -9.13
N LEU A 106 14.80 -2.44 -8.11
CA LEU A 106 13.54 -2.47 -7.35
C LEU A 106 13.31 -1.13 -6.63
#